data_AF-A0A2T0KPC4-F1
#
_entry.id   AF-A0A2T0KPC4-F1
#
_cell.length_a   1.000
_cell.length_b   1.000
_cell.length_c   1.000
_cell.angle_alpha   90.00
_cell.angle_beta   90.00
_cell.angle_gamma   90.00
#
_symmetry.space_group_name_H-M   'P 1'
#
loop_
_entity.id
_entity.type
_entity.pdbx_description
1 polymer ?
#
loop_
_entity_poly.entity_id
_entity_poly.type
_entity_poly.pdbx_seq_one_letter_code
_entity_poly.pdbx_strand_id
1 'polypeptide(L)'
;MECERLDRLYGHNDIVMITCVLLLIELAVVPLAAARLTRLICADKITEPLRMAAARRLPDQSLLLYLLFCRWCMSIWTAVPMAAAWWAASSLPRWSGWWWLDVPTVALALSHVTGLLVRAEPED
;
A
#
# COMPACT_ATOMS: atom_id res chain seq x y z
N MET A 1 34.83 -10.74 -29.39
CA MET A 1 33.74 -11.63 -28.92
C MET A 1 33.69 -11.79 -27.40
N GLU A 2 34.81 -11.93 -26.68
CA GLU A 2 34.79 -12.07 -25.20
C GLU A 2 34.31 -10.79 -24.47
N CYS A 3 34.73 -9.60 -24.94
CA CYS A 3 34.35 -8.31 -24.34
C CYS A 3 32.84 -8.04 -24.43
N GLU A 4 32.22 -8.32 -25.58
CA GLU A 4 30.76 -8.17 -25.79
C GLU A 4 29.93 -9.15 -24.93
N ARG A 5 30.49 -10.31 -24.61
CA ARG A 5 29.87 -11.28 -23.69
C ARG A 5 29.94 -10.80 -22.24
N LEU A 6 31.07 -10.19 -21.84
CA LEU A 6 31.25 -9.60 -20.51
C LEU A 6 30.35 -8.37 -20.32
N ASP A 7 30.25 -7.47 -21.31
CA ASP A 7 29.34 -6.31 -21.24
C ASP A 7 27.87 -6.73 -21.14
N ARG A 8 27.47 -7.81 -21.85
CA ARG A 8 26.11 -8.35 -21.77
C ARG A 8 25.82 -9.01 -20.43
N LEU A 9 26.78 -9.73 -19.85
CA LEU A 9 26.65 -10.36 -18.53
C LEU A 9 26.68 -9.34 -17.39
N TYR A 10 27.56 -8.35 -17.48
CA TYR A 10 27.69 -7.27 -16.51
C TYR A 10 26.44 -6.38 -16.54
N GLY A 11 26.00 -5.95 -17.73
CA GLY A 11 24.75 -5.22 -17.90
C GLY A 11 23.52 -6.01 -17.45
N HIS A 12 23.47 -7.33 -17.66
CA HIS A 12 22.38 -8.16 -17.17
C HIS A 12 22.35 -8.23 -15.64
N ASN A 13 23.51 -8.43 -14.99
CA ASN A 13 23.60 -8.48 -13.53
C ASN A 13 23.25 -7.12 -12.89
N ASP A 14 23.70 -6.01 -13.49
CA ASP A 14 23.36 -4.66 -13.02
C ASP A 14 21.85 -4.39 -13.12
N ILE A 15 21.21 -4.76 -14.23
CA ILE A 15 19.76 -4.60 -14.42
C ILE A 15 18.98 -5.44 -13.39
N VAL A 16 19.40 -6.69 -13.17
CA VAL A 16 18.77 -7.57 -12.18
C VAL A 16 18.93 -6.98 -10.77
N MET A 17 20.14 -6.54 -10.42
CA MET A 17 20.42 -5.94 -9.11
C MET A 17 19.59 -4.67 -8.87
N ILE A 18 19.53 -3.75 -9.84
CA ILE A 18 18.73 -2.51 -9.72
C ILE A 18 17.25 -2.85 -9.56
N THR A 19 16.73 -3.79 -10.35
CA THR A 19 15.32 -4.20 -10.29
C THR A 19 14.98 -4.82 -8.92
N CYS A 20 15.85 -5.69 -8.40
CA CYS A 20 15.69 -6.28 -7.07
C CYS A 20 15.70 -5.22 -5.96
N VAL A 21 16.62 -4.24 -6.04
CA VAL A 21 16.69 -3.15 -5.04
C VAL A 21 15.44 -2.29 -5.07
N LEU A 22 14.97 -1.89 -6.26
CA LEU A 22 13.74 -1.10 -6.40
C LEU A 22 12.53 -1.85 -5.85
N LEU A 23 12.42 -3.16 -6.15
CA LEU A 23 11.35 -4.02 -5.63
C LEU A 23 11.35 -4.06 -4.10
N LEU A 24 12.52 -4.21 -3.46
CA LEU A 24 12.64 -4.23 -2.01
C LEU A 24 12.24 -2.89 -1.39
N ILE A 25 12.64 -1.77 -2.01
CA ILE A 25 12.26 -0.43 -1.55
C ILE A 25 10.75 -0.26 -1.61
N GLU A 26 10.09 -0.61 -2.71
CA GLU A 26 8.64 -0.48 -2.85
C GLU A 26 7.89 -1.40 -1.88
N LEU A 27 8.36 -2.63 -1.70
CA LEU A 27 7.80 -3.58 -0.73
C LEU A 27 7.89 -3.06 0.70
N ALA A 28 8.89 -2.24 1.04
CA ALA A 28 9.00 -1.61 2.36
C ALA A 28 8.20 -0.29 2.45
N VAL A 29 8.36 0.60 1.49
CA VAL A 29 7.82 1.97 1.55
C VAL A 29 6.30 1.98 1.39
N VAL A 30 5.74 1.19 0.47
CA VAL A 30 4.31 1.22 0.15
C VAL A 30 3.44 0.77 1.32
N PRO A 31 3.71 -0.36 2.02
CA PRO A 31 2.95 -0.73 3.22
C PRO A 31 3.17 0.23 4.39
N LEU A 32 4.39 0.75 4.58
CA LEU A 32 4.62 1.73 5.65
C LEU A 32 3.84 3.03 5.40
N ALA A 33 3.81 3.50 4.16
CA ALA A 33 3.02 4.66 3.76
C ALA A 33 1.52 4.41 3.95
N ALA A 34 1.03 3.23 3.56
CA ALA A 34 -0.35 2.81 3.79
C ALA A 34 -0.68 2.78 5.29
N ALA A 35 0.18 2.20 6.13
CA ALA A 35 -0.01 2.15 7.59
C ALA A 35 -0.04 3.54 8.23
N ARG A 36 0.87 4.43 7.85
CA ARG A 36 0.86 5.84 8.29
C ARG A 36 -0.42 6.55 7.87
N LEU A 37 -0.89 6.34 6.65
CA LEU A 37 -2.11 6.95 6.14
C LEU A 37 -3.35 6.42 6.87
N THR A 38 -3.44 5.10 7.09
CA THR A 38 -4.52 4.50 7.89
C THR A 38 -4.54 5.08 9.30
N ARG A 39 -3.37 5.23 9.94
CA ARG A 39 -3.27 5.84 11.26
C ARG A 39 -3.64 7.32 11.26
N LEU A 40 -3.20 8.09 10.26
CA LEU A 40 -3.58 9.49 10.11
C LEU A 40 -5.10 9.65 10.00
N ILE A 41 -5.78 8.73 9.30
CA ILE A 41 -7.23 8.81 9.15
C ILE A 41 -7.96 8.35 10.42
N CYS A 42 -7.50 7.27 11.05
CA CYS A 42 -8.22 6.64 12.16
C CYS A 42 -7.88 7.19 13.56
N ALA A 43 -6.69 7.74 13.77
CA ALA A 43 -6.19 8.09 15.10
C ALA A 43 -5.75 9.56 15.25
N ASP A 44 -5.67 10.32 14.15
CA ASP A 44 -5.26 11.71 14.22
C ASP A 44 -6.40 12.62 14.68
N LYS A 45 -6.10 13.57 15.57
CA LYS A 45 -7.08 14.57 16.03
C LYS A 45 -7.56 15.48 14.90
N ILE A 46 -6.80 15.56 13.80
CA ILE A 46 -7.19 16.33 12.61
C ILE A 46 -8.45 15.76 11.95
N THR A 47 -8.67 14.45 12.00
CA THR A 47 -9.88 13.82 11.42
C THR A 47 -11.03 13.70 12.43
N GLU A 48 -10.82 14.07 13.69
CA GLU A 48 -11.86 14.11 14.72
C GLU A 48 -13.10 14.95 14.35
N PRO A 49 -12.98 16.19 13.82
CA PRO A 49 -14.15 16.95 13.37
C PRO A 49 -14.90 16.26 12.23
N LEU A 50 -14.20 15.54 11.34
CA LEU A 50 -14.82 14.77 10.26
C LEU A 50 -15.58 13.56 10.80
N ARG A 51 -14.99 12.83 11.77
CA ARG A 51 -15.64 11.75 12.52
C ARG A 51 -16.93 12.21 13.18
N MET A 52 -16.86 13.31 13.91
CA MET A 52 -18.03 13.88 14.59
C MET A 52 -19.09 14.38 13.60
N ALA A 53 -18.69 14.96 12.47
CA ALA A 53 -19.63 15.38 11.43
C ALA A 53 -20.34 14.20 10.78
N ALA A 54 -19.62 13.10 10.50
CA ALA A 54 -20.19 11.87 9.98
C ALA A 54 -21.15 11.21 10.98
N ALA A 55 -20.76 11.13 12.26
CA ALA A 55 -21.61 10.59 13.33
C ALA A 55 -22.89 11.42 13.57
N ARG A 56 -22.85 12.74 13.33
CA ARG A 56 -24.07 13.58 13.39
C ARG A 56 -25.02 13.40 12.19
N ARG A 57 -24.50 12.91 11.06
CA ARG A 57 -25.24 12.75 9.80
C ARG A 57 -25.78 11.34 9.59
N LEU A 58 -25.11 10.34 10.17
CA LEU A 58 -25.46 8.93 10.04
C LEU A 58 -25.88 8.37 11.41
N PRO A 59 -26.88 7.48 11.48
CA PRO A 59 -27.28 6.87 12.74
C PRO A 59 -26.11 6.06 13.33
N ASP A 60 -25.96 6.12 14.66
CA ASP A 60 -24.83 5.56 15.44
C ASP A 60 -24.58 4.05 15.22
N GLN A 61 -25.51 3.34 14.60
CA GLN A 61 -25.46 1.88 14.36
C GLN A 61 -25.33 1.51 12.87
N SER A 62 -25.05 2.48 12.00
CA SER A 62 -24.94 2.21 10.57
C SER A 62 -23.63 1.48 10.22
N LEU A 63 -23.75 0.39 9.46
CA LEU A 63 -22.61 -0.35 8.87
C LEU A 63 -21.65 0.57 8.10
N LEU A 64 -22.14 1.68 7.55
CA LEU A 64 -21.34 2.69 6.87
C LEU A 64 -20.35 3.40 7.81
N LEU A 65 -20.77 3.72 9.03
CA LEU A 65 -19.89 4.33 10.03
C LEU A 65 -18.77 3.35 10.42
N TYR A 66 -19.12 2.07 10.55
CA TYR A 66 -18.14 1.01 10.78
C TYR A 66 -17.16 0.86 9.60
N LEU A 67 -17.63 0.89 8.36
CA LEU A 67 -16.78 0.74 7.17
C LEU A 67 -15.78 1.91 7.00
N LEU A 68 -16.18 3.12 7.39
CA LEU A 68 -15.40 4.35 7.26
C LEU A 68 -14.45 4.61 8.44
N PHE A 69 -14.67 4.01 9.61
CA PHE A 69 -13.84 4.25 10.80
C PHE A 69 -13.21 2.99 11.39
N CYS A 70 -13.58 1.80 10.93
CA CYS A 70 -12.86 0.58 11.28
C CYS A 70 -11.46 0.63 10.68
N ARG A 71 -10.47 0.51 11.56
CA ARG A 71 -9.03 0.49 11.25
C ARG A 71 -8.67 -0.57 10.20
N TRP A 72 -9.36 -1.72 10.21
CA TRP A 72 -9.16 -2.79 9.23
C TRP A 72 -9.75 -2.44 7.87
N CYS A 73 -10.99 -1.93 7.82
CA CYS A 73 -11.65 -1.51 6.59
C CYS A 73 -10.93 -0.31 5.95
N MET A 74 -10.48 0.64 6.77
CA MET A 74 -9.74 1.80 6.30
C MET A 74 -8.39 1.43 5.69
N SER A 75 -7.76 0.34 6.13
CA SER A 75 -6.54 -0.16 5.48
C SER A 75 -6.78 -0.56 4.01
N ILE A 76 -7.93 -1.16 3.69
CA ILE A 76 -8.31 -1.48 2.30
C ILE A 76 -8.55 -0.20 1.51
N TRP A 77 -9.29 0.76 2.09
CA TRP A 77 -9.56 2.05 1.45
C TRP A 77 -8.29 2.84 1.14
N THR A 78 -7.23 2.69 1.94
CA THR A 78 -5.92 3.30 1.65
C THR A 78 -5.05 2.42 0.74
N ALA A 79 -5.15 1.10 0.83
CA ALA A 79 -4.32 0.17 0.05
C ALA A 79 -4.70 0.14 -1.43
N VAL A 80 -5.99 0.25 -1.77
CA VAL A 80 -6.46 0.27 -3.16
C VAL A 80 -5.90 1.47 -3.96
N PRO A 81 -6.04 2.73 -3.53
CA PRO A 81 -5.47 3.87 -4.26
C PRO A 81 -3.95 3.82 -4.25
N MET A 82 -3.32 3.32 -3.18
CA MET A 82 -1.87 3.17 -3.13
C MET A 82 -1.37 2.12 -4.14
N ALA A 83 -2.06 0.99 -4.27
CA ALA A 83 -1.76 -0.04 -5.27
C ALA A 83 -2.00 0.46 -6.70
N ALA A 84 -3.05 1.26 -6.92
CA ALA A 84 -3.32 1.88 -8.20
C ALA A 84 -2.24 2.93 -8.57
N ALA A 85 -1.84 3.77 -7.62
CA ALA A 85 -0.78 4.75 -7.81
C ALA A 85 0.57 4.06 -8.10
N TRP A 86 0.87 2.99 -7.35
CA TRP A 86 2.02 2.14 -7.61
C TRP A 86 1.98 1.56 -9.01
N TRP A 87 0.89 0.91 -9.42
CA TRP A 87 0.75 0.30 -10.74
C TRP A 87 0.89 1.32 -11.91
N ALA A 88 0.46 2.57 -11.68
CA ALA A 88 0.58 3.66 -12.64
C ALA A 88 1.99 4.28 -12.71
N ALA A 89 2.70 4.36 -11.57
CA ALA A 89 4.00 5.02 -11.48
C ALA A 89 5.20 4.07 -11.62
N SER A 90 5.04 2.80 -11.24
CA SER A 90 6.11 1.80 -11.27
C SER A 90 6.40 1.36 -12.70
N SER A 91 7.66 1.43 -13.10
CA SER A 91 8.18 0.87 -14.37
C SER A 91 8.60 -0.60 -14.24
N LEU A 92 8.25 -1.26 -13.12
CA LEU A 92 8.57 -2.65 -12.87
C LEU A 92 7.92 -3.59 -13.89
N PRO A 93 8.55 -4.74 -14.18
CA PRO A 93 7.95 -5.78 -15.02
C PRO A 93 6.61 -6.23 -14.42
N ARG A 94 5.52 -5.98 -15.16
CA ARG A 94 4.17 -6.41 -14.76
C ARG A 94 4.06 -7.91 -14.97
N TRP A 95 3.82 -8.65 -13.89
CA TRP A 95 3.81 -10.12 -13.95
C TRP A 95 2.55 -10.67 -14.64
N SER A 96 1.37 -10.09 -14.36
CA SER A 96 0.15 -10.44 -15.08
C SER A 96 -0.05 -9.58 -16.33
N GLY A 97 0.41 -8.33 -16.32
CA GLY A 97 0.12 -7.33 -17.36
C GLY A 97 -1.33 -6.81 -17.33
N TRP A 98 -2.17 -7.34 -16.45
CA TRP A 98 -3.60 -7.08 -16.37
C TRP A 98 -3.86 -6.31 -15.08
N TRP A 99 -4.14 -5.01 -15.21
CA TRP A 99 -4.27 -4.08 -14.07
C TRP A 99 -5.30 -4.52 -13.03
N TRP A 100 -6.38 -5.16 -13.48
CA TRP A 100 -7.44 -5.67 -12.60
C TRP A 100 -7.06 -6.92 -11.81
N LEU A 101 -5.95 -7.58 -12.11
CA LEU A 101 -5.39 -8.66 -11.28
C LEU A 101 -4.27 -8.13 -10.39
N ASP A 102 -3.39 -7.30 -10.95
CA ASP A 102 -2.24 -6.73 -10.24
C ASP A 102 -2.69 -5.82 -9.09
N VAL A 103 -3.61 -4.87 -9.35
CA VAL A 103 -4.03 -3.89 -8.34
C VAL A 103 -4.73 -4.55 -7.14
N PRO A 104 -5.72 -5.44 -7.29
CA PRO A 104 -6.40 -6.04 -6.15
C PRO A 104 -5.51 -6.98 -5.33
N THR A 105 -4.62 -7.74 -5.99
CA THR A 105 -3.71 -8.65 -5.27
C THR A 105 -2.73 -7.86 -4.41
N VAL A 106 -2.15 -6.78 -4.96
CA VAL A 106 -1.26 -5.88 -4.21
C VAL A 106 -2.03 -5.14 -3.12
N ALA A 107 -3.24 -4.65 -3.40
CA ALA A 107 -4.07 -4.00 -2.39
C ALA A 107 -4.41 -4.92 -1.22
N LEU A 108 -4.73 -6.20 -1.49
CA LEU A 108 -4.98 -7.20 -0.44
C LEU A 108 -3.72 -7.50 0.37
N ALA A 109 -2.57 -7.65 -0.27
CA ALA A 109 -1.30 -7.87 0.42
C ALA A 109 -0.93 -6.68 1.31
N LEU A 110 -1.03 -5.46 0.77
CA LEU A 110 -0.78 -4.21 1.51
C LEU A 110 -1.74 -4.04 2.69
N SER A 111 -3.02 -4.33 2.51
CA SER A 111 -4.01 -4.29 3.59
C SER A 111 -3.68 -5.30 4.69
N HIS A 112 -3.27 -6.52 4.34
CA HIS A 112 -2.90 -7.53 5.32
C HIS A 112 -1.66 -7.11 6.12
N VAL A 113 -0.61 -6.64 5.45
CA VAL A 113 0.63 -6.15 6.10
C VAL A 113 0.32 -4.94 6.99
N THR A 114 -0.47 -3.99 6.50
CA THR A 114 -0.88 -2.81 7.27
C THR A 114 -1.67 -3.21 8.53
N GLY A 115 -2.59 -4.17 8.40
CA GLY A 115 -3.36 -4.69 9.52
C GLY A 115 -2.50 -5.36 10.59
N LEU A 116 -1.43 -6.05 10.19
CA LEU A 116 -0.45 -6.61 11.13
C LEU A 116 0.39 -5.51 11.81
N LEU A 117 0.87 -4.55 11.03
CA LEU A 117 1.70 -3.45 11.54
C LEU A 117 0.95 -2.61 12.59
N VAL A 118 -0.31 -2.31 12.32
CA VAL A 118 -1.14 -1.51 13.23
C VAL A 118 -1.51 -2.28 14.50
N ARG A 119 -1.55 -3.62 14.47
CA ARG A 119 -1.74 -4.45 15.67
C ARG A 119 -0.47 -4.59 16.51
N ALA A 120 0.70 -4.42 15.90
CA ALA A 120 1.99 -4.54 16.58
C ALA A 120 2.38 -3.28 17.35
N GLU A 121 1.76 -2.13 17.07
CA GLU A 121 2.02 -0.89 17.80
C GLU A 121 1.34 -0.95 19.18
N PRO A 122 2.10 -0.92 20.30
CA PRO A 122 1.51 -0.92 21.64
C PRO A 122 0.68 0.35 21.86
N GLU A 123 -0.46 0.21 22.53
CA GLU A 123 -1.26 1.35 22.97
C GLU A 123 -0.53 2.03 24.13
N ASP A 124 0.19 3.12 23.82
CA ASP A 124 0.75 4.04 24.83
C ASP A 124 -0.35 4.87 25.50
#